data_AF-A0A8H3ILQ7-F1
#
_entry.id   AF-A0A8H3ILQ7-F1
#
_cell.length_a   1.000
_cell.length_b   1.000
_cell.length_c   1.000
_cell.angle_alpha   90.00
_cell.angle_beta   90.00
_cell.angle_gamma   90.00
#
_symmetry.space_group_name_H-M   'P 1'
#
loop_
_entity.id
_entity.type
_entity.pdbx_description
1 polymer ?
#
loop_
_entity_poly.entity_id
_entity_poly.type
_entity_poly.pdbx_seq_one_letter_code
_entity_poly.pdbx_strand_id
1 'polypeptide(L)'
;MAFAPTSSRPLNLNEIPSIPPPLGIIPNFIDPEDISYRVFVAAGICLPLLFFSLGLRIYAKYRILESRTWDDYVCVAATFSTIAFVILILMGWSFYFRHEDLLVMDASAVDNLGVYGRHGWDVPISAFNAHMMLMTILFESLYGVVLFLIKLTLFLLYLHIFSRVRWLKCLVWAGILLAAMFYGSMIIVFSLICTPRNGESYTEAYQTASCGKGPDVSLAAGIFNMISDIYLLLIPIPAVWRLKLEKKRKLGVLIIFATGFSACVCSVLTVIIRVKLESTADITWLAVSVFIMTIFENTIGIMVSCMPAVAAVIRRYQASCSKLGPSEPGEDALTLGDRSKSPQFTCSECRGDSGSKHIHVCVSQAFQSV
;
A
#
# COMPACT_ATOMS: atom_id res chain seq x y z
N MET A 1 -56.42 -26.98 36.98
CA MET A 1 -56.18 -25.55 36.68
C MET A 1 -55.02 -25.12 37.57
N ALA A 2 -53.90 -24.57 37.11
CA ALA A 2 -53.59 -23.94 35.85
C ALA A 2 -52.06 -24.00 35.61
N PHE A 3 -51.71 -24.33 34.36
CA PHE A 3 -50.59 -23.81 33.55
C PHE A 3 -49.30 -23.35 34.23
N ALA A 4 -48.25 -24.16 34.07
CA ALA A 4 -47.00 -23.64 33.50
C ALA A 4 -47.16 -23.65 31.97
N PRO A 5 -46.64 -22.64 31.25
CA PRO A 5 -45.29 -22.83 30.74
C PRO A 5 -44.47 -21.52 30.74
N THR A 6 -43.31 -21.51 31.39
CA THR A 6 -42.22 -20.60 31.00
C THR A 6 -41.65 -21.13 29.68
N SER A 7 -42.31 -20.77 28.57
CA SER A 7 -41.72 -20.82 27.25
C SER A 7 -40.65 -19.74 27.19
N SER A 8 -39.40 -20.07 27.50
CA SER A 8 -38.27 -19.32 26.96
C SER A 8 -38.35 -19.48 25.45
N ARG A 9 -38.80 -18.44 24.74
CA ARG A 9 -38.59 -18.36 23.28
C ARG A 9 -37.11 -18.69 23.01
N PRO A 10 -36.78 -19.55 22.04
CA PRO A 10 -35.38 -19.74 21.67
C PRO A 10 -34.80 -18.36 21.35
N LEU A 11 -33.69 -18.01 22.01
CA LEU A 11 -33.01 -16.74 21.80
C LEU A 11 -32.66 -16.65 20.32
N ASN A 12 -33.37 -15.80 19.58
CA ASN A 12 -33.17 -15.66 18.15
C ASN A 12 -32.05 -14.64 17.91
N LEU A 13 -30.82 -15.12 17.73
CA LEU A 13 -29.63 -14.27 17.58
C LEU A 13 -29.69 -13.34 16.35
N ASN A 14 -30.62 -13.60 15.42
CA ASN A 14 -30.88 -12.78 14.25
C ASN A 14 -31.64 -11.47 14.56
N GLU A 15 -32.29 -11.36 15.71
CA GLU A 15 -33.10 -10.18 16.09
C GLU A 15 -32.37 -9.27 17.09
N ILE A 16 -31.18 -9.67 17.53
CA ILE A 16 -30.41 -8.96 18.54
C ILE A 16 -29.32 -8.14 17.85
N PRO A 17 -29.33 -6.80 17.97
CA PRO A 17 -28.30 -5.95 17.39
C PRO A 17 -26.96 -6.18 18.09
N SER A 18 -25.85 -6.05 17.35
CA SER A 18 -24.51 -6.21 17.93
C SER A 18 -24.16 -5.13 18.94
N ILE A 19 -24.68 -3.91 18.76
CA ILE A 19 -24.48 -2.75 19.63
C ILE A 19 -25.86 -2.12 19.89
N PRO A 20 -26.15 -1.63 21.12
CA PRO A 20 -27.40 -0.94 21.37
C PRO A 20 -27.53 0.32 20.49
N PRO A 21 -28.70 0.55 19.86
CA PRO A 21 -28.90 1.71 19.01
C PRO A 21 -28.86 3.02 19.82
N PRO A 22 -28.46 4.14 19.20
CA PRO A 22 -28.60 5.47 19.78
C PRO A 22 -30.05 5.80 20.11
N LEU A 23 -30.27 6.73 21.05
CA LEU A 23 -31.61 7.17 21.44
C LEU A 23 -32.43 7.63 20.21
N GLY A 24 -33.55 6.97 19.96
CA GLY A 24 -34.49 7.31 18.87
C GLY A 24 -34.25 6.61 17.53
N ILE A 25 -33.25 5.73 17.43
CA ILE A 25 -32.98 4.95 16.21
C ILE A 25 -33.51 3.52 16.39
N ILE A 26 -34.23 3.01 15.39
CA ILE A 26 -34.72 1.63 15.35
C ILE A 26 -33.78 0.83 14.44
N PRO A 27 -33.17 -0.27 14.91
CA PRO A 27 -32.37 -1.18 14.10
C PRO A 27 -33.09 -1.63 12.83
N ASN A 28 -32.42 -1.51 11.68
CA ASN A 28 -32.93 -1.95 10.39
C ASN A 28 -32.09 -3.13 9.86
N PHE A 29 -32.60 -4.35 10.08
CA PHE A 29 -31.95 -5.58 9.62
C PHE A 29 -32.31 -5.98 8.18
N ILE A 30 -33.26 -5.29 7.55
CA ILE A 30 -33.81 -5.67 6.22
C ILE A 30 -33.08 -4.94 5.10
N ASP A 31 -32.91 -3.62 5.22
CA ASP A 31 -32.23 -2.78 4.24
C ASP A 31 -31.39 -1.69 4.93
N PRO A 32 -30.29 -2.07 5.59
CA PRO A 32 -29.43 -1.13 6.31
C PRO A 32 -28.66 -0.21 5.38
N GLU A 33 -28.36 1.01 5.83
CA GLU A 33 -27.46 1.92 5.12
C GLU A 33 -26.08 1.27 4.98
N ASP A 34 -25.59 1.20 3.74
CA ASP A 34 -24.33 0.53 3.42
C ASP A 34 -23.35 1.48 2.69
N ILE A 35 -22.24 1.78 3.34
CA ILE A 35 -21.15 2.59 2.75
C ILE A 35 -20.08 1.74 2.06
N SER A 36 -20.37 0.46 1.84
CA SER A 36 -19.40 -0.50 1.37
C SER A 36 -18.85 -0.21 -0.03
N TYR A 37 -19.69 0.30 -0.93
CA TYR A 37 -19.30 0.64 -2.29
C TYR A 37 -18.03 1.53 -2.37
N ARG A 38 -17.76 2.34 -1.33
CA ARG A 38 -16.58 3.21 -1.25
C ARG A 38 -15.25 2.45 -1.28
N VAL A 39 -15.19 1.24 -0.71
CA VAL A 39 -14.00 0.39 -0.74
C VAL A 39 -13.72 -0.13 -2.14
N PHE A 40 -14.78 -0.55 -2.86
CA PHE A 40 -14.67 -1.00 -4.25
C PHE A 40 -14.16 0.12 -5.16
N VAL A 41 -14.67 1.34 -4.97
CA VAL A 41 -14.18 2.53 -5.71
C VAL A 41 -12.70 2.77 -5.42
N ALA A 42 -12.29 2.74 -4.16
CA ALA A 42 -10.88 2.93 -3.78
C ALA A 42 -9.98 1.83 -4.39
N ALA A 43 -10.38 0.55 -4.29
CA ALA A 43 -9.67 -0.57 -4.88
C ALA A 43 -9.56 -0.46 -6.41
N GLY A 44 -10.65 -0.06 -7.08
CA GLY A 44 -10.70 0.13 -8.53
C GLY A 44 -9.75 1.23 -9.03
N ILE A 45 -9.48 2.25 -8.21
CA ILE A 45 -8.52 3.32 -8.53
C ILE A 45 -7.08 2.88 -8.19
N CYS A 46 -6.87 2.27 -7.03
CA CYS A 46 -5.55 1.93 -6.51
C CYS A 46 -4.89 0.74 -7.24
N LEU A 47 -5.65 -0.28 -7.64
CA LEU A 47 -5.10 -1.47 -8.30
C LEU A 47 -4.43 -1.14 -9.65
N PRO A 48 -5.04 -0.37 -10.58
CA PRO A 48 -4.36 0.06 -11.80
C PRO A 48 -3.10 0.88 -11.53
N LEU A 49 -3.13 1.76 -10.53
CA LEU A 49 -1.97 2.57 -10.13
C LEU A 49 -0.80 1.70 -9.63
N LEU A 50 -1.09 0.63 -8.89
CA LEU A 50 -0.09 -0.34 -8.46
C LEU A 50 0.58 -1.04 -9.64
N PHE A 51 -0.21 -1.57 -10.59
CA PHE A 51 0.32 -2.22 -11.79
C PHE A 51 1.14 -1.26 -12.64
N PHE A 52 0.65 -0.04 -12.83
CA PHE A 52 1.36 0.99 -13.58
C PHE A 52 2.71 1.34 -12.93
N SER A 53 2.72 1.55 -11.62
CA SER A 53 3.94 1.86 -10.86
C SER A 53 4.97 0.72 -10.91
N LEU A 54 4.53 -0.52 -10.71
CA LEU A 54 5.39 -1.70 -10.77
C LEU A 54 5.93 -1.91 -12.20
N GLY A 55 5.07 -1.80 -13.21
CA GLY A 55 5.45 -1.90 -14.62
C GLY A 55 6.51 -0.87 -14.98
N LEU A 56 6.34 0.38 -14.56
CA LEU A 56 7.33 1.44 -14.76
C LEU A 56 8.67 1.12 -14.09
N ARG A 57 8.65 0.58 -12.86
CA ARG A 57 9.87 0.18 -12.13
C ARG A 57 10.61 -0.95 -12.86
N ILE A 58 9.89 -2.02 -13.23
CA ILE A 58 10.46 -3.18 -13.91
C ILE A 58 11.02 -2.75 -15.26
N TYR A 59 10.25 -1.99 -16.04
CA TYR A 59 10.70 -1.46 -17.33
C TYR A 59 11.97 -0.61 -17.18
N ALA A 60 11.96 0.34 -16.24
CA ALA A 60 13.11 1.19 -15.94
C ALA A 60 14.37 0.38 -15.61
N LYS A 61 14.25 -0.66 -14.77
CA LYS A 61 15.42 -1.41 -14.32
C LYS A 61 15.90 -2.47 -15.27
N TYR A 62 14.99 -3.23 -15.88
CA TYR A 62 15.34 -4.32 -16.78
C TYR A 62 15.77 -3.82 -18.16
N ARG A 63 15.13 -2.79 -18.71
CA ARG A 63 15.42 -2.31 -20.07
C ARG A 63 16.40 -1.15 -20.11
N ILE A 64 16.39 -0.25 -19.13
CA ILE A 64 17.17 0.99 -19.19
C ILE A 64 18.40 0.93 -18.29
N LEU A 65 18.26 0.45 -17.04
CA LEU A 65 19.36 0.43 -16.08
C LEU A 65 20.23 -0.85 -16.17
N GLU A 66 19.66 -1.94 -16.71
CA GLU A 66 20.26 -3.29 -16.78
C GLU A 66 20.77 -3.80 -15.43
N SER A 67 20.08 -3.42 -14.35
CA SER A 67 20.46 -3.77 -12.98
C SER A 67 19.42 -4.68 -12.35
N ARG A 68 19.83 -5.89 -11.94
CA ARG A 68 18.98 -6.81 -11.17
C ARG A 68 19.32 -6.68 -9.70
N THR A 69 18.38 -6.17 -8.92
CA THR A 69 18.61 -5.87 -7.51
C THR A 69 17.56 -6.55 -6.63
N TRP A 70 17.96 -6.98 -5.44
CA TRP A 70 17.08 -7.71 -4.52
C TRP A 70 15.84 -6.93 -4.12
N ASP A 71 15.90 -5.59 -4.10
CA ASP A 71 14.74 -4.75 -3.82
C ASP A 71 13.61 -4.89 -4.84
N ASP A 72 13.90 -5.32 -6.08
CA ASP A 72 12.86 -5.50 -7.10
C ASP A 72 12.01 -6.73 -6.85
N TYR A 73 12.64 -7.84 -6.45
CA TYR A 73 11.92 -9.06 -6.09
C TYR A 73 11.03 -8.83 -4.86
N VAL A 74 11.53 -8.08 -3.87
CA VAL A 74 10.74 -7.73 -2.68
C VAL A 74 9.61 -6.76 -3.04
N CYS A 75 9.82 -5.82 -3.96
CA CYS A 75 8.77 -4.91 -4.44
C CYS A 75 7.65 -5.66 -5.18
N VAL A 76 8.02 -6.63 -6.02
CA VAL A 76 7.07 -7.52 -6.70
C VAL A 76 6.29 -8.33 -5.66
N ALA A 77 6.96 -8.94 -4.70
CA ALA A 77 6.31 -9.67 -3.61
C ALA A 77 5.35 -8.77 -2.81
N ALA A 78 5.76 -7.54 -2.46
CA ALA A 78 4.92 -6.56 -1.77
C ALA A 78 3.66 -6.22 -2.58
N THR A 79 3.79 -6.09 -3.90
CA THR A 79 2.65 -5.80 -4.79
C THR A 79 1.69 -6.98 -4.84
N PHE A 80 2.19 -8.21 -4.99
CA PHE A 80 1.34 -9.41 -4.94
C PHE A 80 0.64 -9.57 -3.59
N SER A 81 1.34 -9.34 -2.48
CA SER A 81 0.74 -9.35 -1.15
C SER A 81 -0.32 -8.25 -0.99
N THR A 82 -0.11 -7.06 -1.56
CA THR A 82 -1.10 -5.97 -1.54
C THR A 82 -2.34 -6.34 -2.37
N ILE A 83 -2.16 -6.97 -3.53
CA ILE A 83 -3.27 -7.48 -4.36
C ILE A 83 -4.04 -8.55 -3.59
N ALA A 84 -3.35 -9.51 -2.96
CA ALA A 84 -3.99 -10.54 -2.13
C ALA A 84 -4.77 -9.92 -0.96
N PHE A 85 -4.21 -8.90 -0.31
CA PHE A 85 -4.87 -8.14 0.75
C PHE A 85 -6.15 -7.45 0.25
N VAL A 86 -6.09 -6.75 -0.89
CA VAL A 86 -7.28 -6.11 -1.50
C VAL A 86 -8.32 -7.16 -1.90
N ILE A 87 -7.89 -8.28 -2.51
CA ILE A 87 -8.80 -9.37 -2.87
C ILE A 87 -9.50 -9.94 -1.64
N LEU A 88 -8.81 -10.09 -0.51
CA LEU A 88 -9.44 -10.57 0.72
C LEU A 88 -10.45 -9.59 1.30
N ILE A 89 -10.16 -8.28 1.26
CA ILE A 89 -11.15 -7.26 1.60
C ILE A 89 -12.37 -7.43 0.69
N LEU A 90 -12.15 -7.50 -0.63
CA LEU A 90 -13.23 -7.65 -1.58
C LEU A 90 -13.97 -8.97 -1.44
N MET A 91 -13.33 -10.08 -1.06
CA MET A 91 -13.95 -11.39 -0.85
C MET A 91 -14.77 -11.43 0.44
N GLY A 92 -14.27 -10.82 1.53
CA GLY A 92 -15.03 -10.64 2.76
C GLY A 92 -16.33 -9.85 2.54
N TRP A 93 -16.40 -9.09 1.43
CA TRP A 93 -17.52 -8.25 1.03
C TRP A 93 -18.31 -8.83 -0.17
N SER A 94 -17.67 -9.61 -1.05
CA SER A 94 -18.28 -10.16 -2.28
C SER A 94 -19.07 -11.44 -2.04
N PHE A 95 -18.99 -12.04 -0.85
CA PHE A 95 -20.00 -13.03 -0.44
C PHE A 95 -21.42 -12.43 -0.44
N TYR A 96 -21.53 -11.10 -0.50
CA TYR A 96 -22.75 -10.33 -0.63
C TYR A 96 -23.33 -10.28 -2.07
N PHE A 97 -22.51 -10.34 -3.13
CA PHE A 97 -23.00 -10.08 -4.50
C PHE A 97 -23.41 -11.34 -5.28
N ARG A 98 -23.01 -12.55 -4.84
CA ARG A 98 -23.28 -13.78 -5.59
C ARG A 98 -24.63 -14.44 -5.27
N HIS A 99 -25.46 -13.83 -4.43
CA HIS A 99 -26.73 -14.43 -4.01
C HIS A 99 -27.99 -13.76 -4.59
N GLU A 100 -27.87 -12.70 -5.40
CA GLU A 100 -29.05 -12.08 -6.04
C GLU A 100 -29.48 -12.74 -7.36
N ASP A 101 -28.60 -13.52 -8.03
CA ASP A 101 -28.92 -14.17 -9.30
C ASP A 101 -29.00 -15.71 -9.20
N LEU A 102 -29.81 -16.26 -8.28
CA LEU A 102 -30.49 -17.54 -8.51
C LEU A 102 -31.64 -17.79 -7.54
N LEU A 103 -32.80 -18.11 -8.11
CA LEU A 103 -34.09 -18.38 -7.51
C LEU A 103 -34.09 -19.43 -6.38
N VAL A 104 -33.72 -19.07 -5.15
CA VAL A 104 -34.12 -19.78 -3.93
C VAL A 104 -34.37 -18.77 -2.81
N MET A 105 -35.64 -18.43 -2.61
CA MET A 105 -36.16 -17.85 -1.37
C MET A 105 -36.20 -18.96 -0.33
N ASP A 106 -35.08 -19.19 0.36
CA ASP A 106 -35.11 -19.87 1.66
C ASP A 106 -34.94 -18.82 2.75
N ALA A 107 -35.88 -18.81 3.71
CA ALA A 107 -35.97 -17.85 4.80
C ALA A 107 -34.83 -17.98 5.85
N SER A 108 -33.75 -18.69 5.51
CA SER A 108 -32.48 -18.80 6.23
C SER A 108 -31.38 -17.89 5.66
N ALA A 109 -31.65 -17.09 4.63
CA ALA A 109 -30.69 -16.17 4.01
C ALA A 109 -30.34 -14.91 4.83
N VAL A 110 -30.48 -14.94 6.16
CA VAL A 110 -29.94 -13.91 7.08
C VAL A 110 -28.42 -14.12 7.31
N ASP A 111 -27.88 -15.26 6.91
CA ASP A 111 -26.50 -15.68 7.20
C ASP A 111 -25.42 -15.01 6.33
N ASN A 112 -25.79 -14.11 5.40
CA ASN A 112 -24.85 -13.46 4.47
C ASN A 112 -24.89 -11.93 4.51
N LEU A 113 -25.27 -11.31 5.63
CA LEU A 113 -25.14 -9.86 5.77
C LEU A 113 -23.66 -9.49 5.96
N GLY A 114 -23.10 -8.69 5.04
CA GLY A 114 -21.79 -8.07 5.22
C GLY A 114 -21.75 -7.30 6.55
N VAL A 115 -20.75 -7.60 7.38
CA VAL A 115 -20.59 -7.04 8.74
C VAL A 115 -20.01 -5.63 8.70
N TYR A 116 -19.09 -5.37 7.77
CA TYR A 116 -18.42 -4.09 7.62
C TYR A 116 -19.21 -3.18 6.66
N GLY A 117 -19.24 -1.87 6.92
CA GLY A 117 -19.97 -0.90 6.09
C GLY A 117 -21.38 -0.57 6.53
N ARG A 118 -21.83 -1.20 7.61
CA ARG A 118 -23.10 -0.92 8.28
C ARG A 118 -22.87 -0.52 9.73
N HIS A 119 -23.81 0.21 10.28
CA HIS A 119 -23.80 0.52 11.70
C HIS A 119 -23.98 -0.76 12.53
N GLY A 120 -23.27 -0.87 13.64
CA GLY A 120 -23.29 -2.08 14.47
C GLY A 120 -24.64 -2.38 15.12
N TRP A 121 -25.55 -1.40 15.19
CA TRP A 121 -26.93 -1.64 15.61
C TRP A 121 -27.82 -2.21 14.51
N ASP A 122 -27.39 -2.17 13.24
CA ASP A 122 -28.10 -2.77 12.10
C ASP A 122 -27.54 -4.16 11.72
N VAL A 123 -26.52 -4.63 12.44
CA VAL A 123 -25.88 -5.94 12.23
C VAL A 123 -26.33 -6.91 13.33
N PRO A 124 -26.92 -8.06 12.98
CA PRO A 124 -27.32 -9.05 13.98
C PRO A 124 -26.09 -9.80 14.55
N ILE A 125 -26.17 -10.24 15.81
CA ILE A 125 -25.07 -10.97 16.47
C ILE A 125 -24.73 -12.28 15.73
N SER A 126 -25.71 -12.90 15.07
CA SER A 126 -25.53 -14.10 14.24
C SER A 126 -24.60 -13.90 13.03
N ALA A 127 -24.38 -12.66 12.58
CA ALA A 127 -23.44 -12.38 11.49
C ALA A 127 -21.97 -12.61 11.91
N PHE A 128 -21.67 -12.62 13.22
CA PHE A 128 -20.34 -12.86 13.77
C PHE A 128 -20.02 -14.37 13.85
N ASN A 129 -19.84 -14.99 12.69
CA ASN A 129 -19.52 -16.40 12.56
C ASN A 129 -18.01 -16.69 12.60
N ALA A 130 -17.65 -17.97 12.80
CA ALA A 130 -16.26 -18.45 12.75
C ALA A 130 -15.54 -18.03 11.45
N HIS A 131 -16.26 -17.98 10.33
CA HIS A 131 -15.73 -17.54 9.04
C HIS A 131 -15.29 -16.08 9.04
N MET A 132 -16.11 -15.18 9.61
CA MET A 132 -15.78 -13.76 9.76
C MET A 132 -14.51 -13.58 10.61
N MET A 133 -14.41 -14.32 11.72
CA MET A 133 -13.24 -14.22 12.60
C MET A 133 -11.95 -14.71 11.91
N LEU A 134 -12.01 -15.82 11.16
CA LEU A 134 -10.88 -16.29 10.37
C LEU A 134 -10.45 -15.26 9.33
N MET A 135 -11.41 -14.62 8.64
CA MET A 135 -11.12 -13.57 7.66
C MET A 135 -10.47 -12.34 8.30
N THR A 136 -10.91 -11.93 9.49
CA THR A 136 -10.30 -10.84 10.25
C THR A 136 -8.86 -11.14 10.66
N ILE A 137 -8.58 -12.38 11.11
CA ILE A 137 -7.22 -12.82 11.45
C ILE A 137 -6.32 -12.81 10.22
N LEU A 138 -6.80 -13.36 9.09
CA LEU A 138 -6.06 -13.36 7.82
C LEU A 138 -5.78 -11.93 7.33
N PHE A 139 -6.77 -11.04 7.45
CA PHE A 139 -6.68 -9.64 7.06
C PHE A 139 -5.58 -8.90 7.83
N GLU A 140 -5.61 -8.91 9.17
CA GLU A 140 -4.61 -8.22 9.99
C GLU A 140 -3.22 -8.85 9.84
N SER A 141 -3.15 -10.17 9.68
CA SER A 141 -1.88 -10.87 9.45
C SER A 141 -1.24 -10.45 8.13
N LEU A 142 -2.02 -10.41 7.04
CA LEU A 142 -1.53 -10.00 5.73
C LEU A 142 -1.21 -8.52 5.68
N TYR A 143 -1.95 -7.68 6.41
CA TYR A 143 -1.62 -6.27 6.55
C TYR A 143 -0.20 -6.08 7.11
N GLY A 144 0.15 -6.78 8.19
CA GLY A 144 1.50 -6.75 8.76
C GLY A 144 2.58 -7.21 7.78
N VAL A 145 2.30 -8.27 7.00
CA VAL A 145 3.22 -8.76 5.96
C VAL A 145 3.42 -7.73 4.84
N VAL A 146 2.34 -7.12 4.36
CA VAL A 146 2.38 -6.09 3.31
C VAL A 146 3.22 -4.90 3.75
N LEU A 147 2.96 -4.35 4.94
CA LEU A 147 3.73 -3.24 5.49
C LEU A 147 5.21 -3.61 5.59
N PHE A 148 5.54 -4.77 6.16
CA PHE A 148 6.93 -5.21 6.27
C PHE A 148 7.62 -5.28 4.90
N LEU A 149 6.98 -5.86 3.88
CA LEU A 149 7.57 -5.99 2.54
C LEU A 149 7.78 -4.63 1.84
N ILE A 150 6.85 -3.69 2.00
CA ILE A 150 7.00 -2.31 1.47
C ILE A 150 8.21 -1.63 2.14
N LYS A 151 8.32 -1.71 3.47
CA LYS A 151 9.45 -1.11 4.22
C LYS A 151 10.77 -1.79 3.85
N LEU A 152 10.76 -3.12 3.74
CA LEU A 152 11.94 -3.89 3.33
C LEU A 152 12.42 -3.47 1.93
N THR A 153 11.49 -3.25 1.00
CA THR A 153 11.82 -2.71 -0.35
C THR A 153 12.57 -1.37 -0.25
N LEU A 154 12.08 -0.44 0.57
CA LEU A 154 12.70 0.89 0.77
C LEU A 154 14.06 0.78 1.47
N PHE A 155 14.18 -0.06 2.49
CA PHE A 155 15.46 -0.29 3.17
C PHE A 155 16.51 -0.91 2.24
N LEU A 156 16.15 -1.93 1.46
CA LEU A 156 17.05 -2.54 0.48
C LEU A 156 17.47 -1.53 -0.60
N LEU A 157 16.55 -0.69 -1.05
CA LEU A 157 16.84 0.40 -1.98
C LEU A 157 17.86 1.39 -1.38
N TYR A 158 17.76 1.73 -0.09
CA TYR A 158 18.74 2.57 0.59
C TYR A 158 20.10 1.90 0.76
N LEU A 159 20.15 0.59 1.06
CA LEU A 159 21.42 -0.15 1.09
C LEU A 159 22.12 -0.15 -0.27
N HIS A 160 21.35 -0.24 -1.36
CA HIS A 160 21.87 -0.18 -2.71
C HIS A 160 22.41 1.21 -3.06
N ILE A 161 21.61 2.27 -2.85
CA ILE A 161 21.98 3.65 -3.20
C ILE A 161 23.18 4.14 -2.36
N PHE A 162 23.17 3.88 -1.05
CA PHE A 162 24.17 4.40 -0.13
C PHE A 162 25.22 3.34 0.26
N SER A 163 25.56 2.45 -0.67
CA SER A 163 26.46 1.31 -0.38
C SER A 163 27.85 1.73 0.16
N ARG A 164 28.30 2.97 -0.10
CA ARG A 164 29.59 3.47 0.37
C ARG A 164 29.58 4.00 1.82
N VAL A 165 28.41 4.26 2.42
CA VAL A 165 28.29 4.95 3.71
C VAL A 165 27.99 3.97 4.84
N ARG A 166 29.00 3.61 5.64
CA ARG A 166 28.90 2.56 6.68
C ARG A 166 27.88 2.87 7.78
N TRP A 167 27.87 4.08 8.33
CA TRP A 167 26.95 4.45 9.42
C TRP A 167 25.47 4.36 8.99
N LEU A 168 25.17 4.73 7.74
CA LEU A 168 23.83 4.63 7.17
C LEU A 168 23.41 3.17 7.00
N LYS A 169 24.33 2.29 6.57
CA LYS A 169 24.05 0.84 6.52
C LYS A 169 23.67 0.28 7.88
N CYS A 170 24.38 0.67 8.96
CA CYS A 170 24.04 0.22 10.30
C CYS A 170 22.63 0.66 10.71
N LEU A 171 22.25 1.91 10.43
CA LEU A 171 20.90 2.41 10.69
C LEU A 171 19.85 1.63 9.89
N VAL A 172 20.08 1.40 8.60
CA VAL A 172 19.14 0.65 7.76
C VAL A 172 18.97 -0.79 8.23
N TRP A 173 20.05 -1.49 8.58
CA TRP A 173 19.95 -2.84 9.15
C TRP A 173 19.23 -2.87 10.50
N ALA A 174 19.47 -1.89 11.36
CA ALA A 174 18.73 -1.74 12.61
C ALA A 174 17.23 -1.50 12.35
N GLY A 175 16.89 -0.68 11.35
CA GLY A 175 15.52 -0.45 10.91
C GLY A 175 14.82 -1.72 10.38
N ILE A 176 15.51 -2.52 9.57
CA ILE A 176 15.00 -3.82 9.09
C ILE A 176 14.72 -4.76 10.26
N LEU A 177 15.67 -4.88 11.20
CA LEU A 177 15.51 -5.74 12.37
C LEU A 177 14.33 -5.30 13.24
N LEU A 178 14.23 -3.99 13.51
CA LEU A 178 13.14 -3.42 14.31
C LEU A 178 11.78 -3.63 13.64
N ALA A 179 11.69 -3.40 12.33
CA ALA A 179 10.46 -3.64 11.56
C ALA A 179 10.08 -5.12 11.57
N ALA A 180 11.04 -6.02 11.33
CA ALA A 180 10.80 -7.47 11.35
C ALA A 180 10.29 -7.95 12.72
N MET A 181 10.92 -7.49 13.80
CA MET A 181 10.52 -7.83 15.16
C MET A 181 9.10 -7.31 15.47
N PHE A 182 8.80 -6.07 15.10
CA PHE A 182 7.51 -5.46 15.41
C PHE A 182 6.36 -6.06 14.60
N TYR A 183 6.49 -6.16 13.27
CA TYR A 183 5.42 -6.75 12.46
C TYR A 183 5.27 -8.26 12.73
N GLY A 184 6.38 -8.96 12.99
CA GLY A 184 6.35 -10.36 13.41
C GLY A 184 5.64 -10.57 14.75
N SER A 185 5.94 -9.73 15.75
CA SER A 185 5.25 -9.82 17.05
C SER A 185 3.78 -9.47 16.94
N MET A 186 3.41 -8.48 16.11
CA MET A 186 2.01 -8.10 15.88
C MET A 186 1.19 -9.24 15.30
N ILE A 187 1.71 -9.96 14.29
CA ILE A 187 1.02 -11.12 13.70
C ILE A 187 0.75 -12.20 14.76
N ILE A 188 1.76 -12.47 15.61
CA ILE A 188 1.64 -13.46 16.70
C ILE A 188 0.63 -12.99 17.74
N VAL A 189 0.73 -11.74 18.22
CA VAL A 189 -0.14 -11.18 19.25
C VAL A 189 -1.59 -11.16 18.78
N PHE A 190 -1.86 -10.68 17.56
CA PHE A 190 -3.22 -10.64 17.02
C PHE A 190 -3.81 -12.05 16.87
N SER A 191 -3.03 -12.99 16.36
CA SER A 191 -3.44 -14.39 16.25
C SER A 191 -3.78 -14.99 17.62
N LEU A 192 -2.97 -14.71 18.66
CA LEU A 192 -3.19 -15.25 20.01
C LEU A 192 -4.35 -14.62 20.77
N ILE A 193 -4.70 -13.37 20.46
CA ILE A 193 -5.80 -12.63 21.09
C ILE A 193 -7.15 -13.04 20.49
N CYS A 194 -7.18 -13.28 19.18
CA CYS A 194 -8.40 -13.57 18.42
C CYS A 194 -8.64 -15.07 18.19
N THR A 195 -7.73 -15.96 18.61
CA THR A 195 -7.94 -17.43 18.55
C THR A 195 -8.71 -17.91 19.79
N PRO A 196 -9.78 -18.71 19.63
CA PRO A 196 -10.53 -19.26 20.76
C PRO A 196 -9.60 -20.08 21.67
N ARG A 197 -9.69 -19.87 22.99
CA ARG A 197 -8.94 -20.65 23.99
C ARG A 197 -9.87 -21.66 24.63
N ASN A 198 -9.36 -22.83 24.99
CA ASN A 198 -10.04 -23.80 25.87
C ASN A 198 -11.40 -24.34 25.39
N GLY A 199 -11.55 -24.69 24.11
CA GLY A 199 -12.76 -25.35 23.61
C GLY A 199 -13.98 -24.43 23.43
N GLU A 200 -13.79 -23.10 23.58
CA GLU A 200 -14.80 -22.08 23.27
C GLU A 200 -15.11 -22.04 21.77
N SER A 201 -16.38 -21.77 21.44
CA SER A 201 -16.76 -21.50 20.04
C SER A 201 -16.17 -20.17 19.58
N TYR A 202 -15.92 -20.01 18.28
CA TYR A 202 -15.41 -18.75 17.70
C TYR A 202 -16.30 -17.54 18.03
N THR A 203 -17.61 -17.78 18.22
CA THR A 203 -18.60 -16.78 18.66
C THR A 203 -18.36 -16.29 20.09
N GLU A 204 -17.94 -17.17 20.99
CA GLU A 204 -17.66 -16.85 22.39
C GLU A 204 -16.32 -16.10 22.51
N ALA A 205 -15.32 -16.51 21.73
CA ALA A 205 -14.02 -15.84 21.67
C ALA A 205 -14.10 -14.38 21.18
N TYR A 206 -15.05 -14.06 20.29
CA TYR A 206 -15.33 -12.69 19.87
C TYR A 206 -15.95 -11.85 21.00
N GLN A 207 -16.84 -12.46 21.79
CA GLN A 207 -17.47 -11.81 22.96
C GLN A 207 -16.52 -11.67 24.16
N THR A 208 -15.40 -12.41 24.15
CA THR A 208 -14.36 -12.28 25.17
C THR A 208 -13.65 -10.93 25.07
N ALA A 209 -13.45 -10.29 26.23
CA ALA A 209 -12.77 -8.99 26.36
C ALA A 209 -11.34 -8.92 25.78
N SER A 210 -10.75 -10.07 25.38
CA SER A 210 -9.48 -10.13 24.66
C SER A 210 -9.60 -9.70 23.20
N CYS A 211 -10.51 -10.30 22.42
CA CYS A 211 -10.69 -9.95 20.99
C CYS A 211 -11.20 -8.51 20.82
N GLY A 212 -11.95 -8.00 21.80
CA GLY A 212 -12.40 -6.61 21.84
C GLY A 212 -11.27 -5.56 21.87
N LYS A 213 -10.03 -5.94 22.18
CA LYS A 213 -8.84 -5.06 22.12
C LYS A 213 -8.18 -4.99 20.73
N GLY A 214 -8.80 -5.58 19.71
CA GLY A 214 -8.36 -5.48 18.32
C GLY A 214 -8.04 -4.05 17.87
N PRO A 215 -8.92 -3.05 18.13
CA PRO A 215 -8.65 -1.65 17.80
C PRO A 215 -7.38 -1.09 18.44
N ASP A 216 -7.09 -1.42 19.70
CA ASP A 216 -5.88 -0.97 20.42
C ASP A 216 -4.61 -1.47 19.74
N VAL A 217 -4.60 -2.76 19.36
CA VAL A 217 -3.48 -3.40 18.64
C VAL A 217 -3.32 -2.76 17.26
N SER A 218 -4.44 -2.54 16.56
CA SER A 218 -4.47 -1.93 15.23
C SER A 218 -4.03 -0.45 15.26
N LEU A 219 -4.28 0.27 16.35
CA LEU A 219 -3.78 1.63 16.59
C LEU A 219 -2.28 1.62 16.86
N ALA A 220 -1.79 0.72 17.73
CA ALA A 220 -0.36 0.58 17.99
C ALA A 220 0.43 0.25 16.71
N ALA A 221 -0.11 -0.62 15.85
CA ALA A 221 0.45 -0.91 14.54
C ALA A 221 0.49 0.32 13.63
N GLY A 222 -0.58 1.12 13.60
CA GLY A 222 -0.63 2.38 12.86
C GLY A 222 0.42 3.40 13.32
N ILE A 223 0.57 3.58 14.64
CA ILE A 223 1.56 4.51 15.21
C ILE A 223 2.98 4.09 14.84
N PHE A 224 3.29 2.80 14.98
CA PHE A 224 4.61 2.31 14.57
C PHE A 224 4.83 2.46 13.07
N ASN A 225 3.82 2.18 12.24
CA ASN A 225 3.94 2.37 10.80
C ASN A 225 4.28 3.83 10.46
N MET A 226 3.56 4.80 11.04
CA MET A 226 3.86 6.23 10.90
C MET A 226 5.28 6.59 11.35
N ILE A 227 5.72 6.11 12.51
CA ILE A 227 7.09 6.34 13.02
C ILE A 227 8.12 5.77 12.03
N SER A 228 7.87 4.58 11.48
CA SER A 228 8.77 3.93 10.53
C SER A 228 8.84 4.67 9.18
N ASP A 229 7.76 5.31 8.73
CA ASP A 229 7.77 6.18 7.54
C ASP A 229 8.60 7.44 7.77
N ILE A 230 8.43 8.09 8.91
CA ILE A 230 9.23 9.26 9.30
C ILE A 230 10.71 8.85 9.38
N TYR A 231 11.00 7.70 9.99
CA TYR A 231 12.36 7.17 10.07
C TYR A 231 12.99 6.97 8.68
N LEU A 232 12.26 6.35 7.75
CA LEU A 232 12.70 6.17 6.36
C LEU A 232 12.94 7.50 5.65
N LEU A 233 12.08 8.49 5.85
CA LEU A 233 12.23 9.83 5.28
C LEU A 233 13.48 10.56 5.82
N LEU A 234 13.79 10.40 7.12
CA LEU A 234 14.90 11.09 7.76
C LEU A 234 16.27 10.49 7.44
N ILE A 235 16.38 9.17 7.24
CA ILE A 235 17.64 8.47 6.96
C ILE A 235 18.49 9.15 5.85
N PRO A 236 17.95 9.45 4.65
CA PRO A 236 18.75 10.00 3.56
C PRO A 236 19.07 11.49 3.71
N ILE A 237 18.39 12.26 4.58
CA ILE A 237 18.57 13.73 4.67
C ILE A 237 20.01 14.11 5.02
N PRO A 238 20.64 13.57 6.09
CA PRO A 238 22.01 13.95 6.43
C PRO A 238 23.02 13.53 5.36
N ALA A 239 22.78 12.41 4.68
CA ALA A 239 23.64 11.94 3.60
C ALA A 239 23.57 12.87 2.38
N VAL A 240 22.38 13.35 2.05
CA VAL A 240 22.14 14.28 0.93
C VAL A 240 22.71 15.66 1.23
N TRP A 241 22.60 16.16 2.46
CA TRP A 241 23.13 17.48 2.83
C TRP A 241 24.65 17.59 2.74
N ARG A 242 25.37 16.48 2.96
CA ARG A 242 26.83 16.44 2.81
C ARG A 242 27.29 16.36 1.35
N LEU A 243 26.38 16.07 0.42
CA LEU A 243 26.71 15.87 -0.99
C LEU A 243 26.50 17.17 -1.78
N LYS A 244 27.58 17.78 -2.26
CA LYS A 244 27.55 18.95 -3.14
C LYS A 244 27.02 18.54 -4.54
N LEU A 245 25.71 18.63 -4.74
CA LEU A 245 25.04 18.29 -6.01
C LEU A 245 24.77 19.54 -6.86
N GLU A 246 24.94 19.41 -8.18
CA GLU A 246 24.52 20.41 -9.16
C GLU A 246 23.00 20.64 -9.13
N LYS A 247 22.54 21.86 -9.45
CA LYS A 247 21.13 22.29 -9.34
C LYS A 247 20.15 21.32 -10.04
N LYS A 248 20.51 20.77 -11.21
CA LYS A 248 19.68 19.80 -11.95
C LYS A 248 19.49 18.47 -11.19
N ARG A 249 20.54 17.99 -10.51
CA ARG A 249 20.48 16.75 -9.70
C ARG A 249 19.74 16.98 -8.39
N LYS A 250 19.84 18.19 -7.83
CA LYS A 250 19.10 18.59 -6.63
C LYS A 250 17.58 18.51 -6.82
N LEU A 251 17.08 18.86 -8.00
CA LEU A 251 15.65 18.78 -8.32
C LEU A 251 15.12 17.34 -8.29
N GLY A 252 15.85 16.38 -8.88
CA GLY A 252 15.44 14.98 -8.86
C GLY A 252 15.38 14.38 -7.43
N VAL A 253 16.30 14.81 -6.56
CA VAL A 253 16.28 14.41 -5.15
C VAL A 253 15.10 15.03 -4.41
N LEU A 254 14.77 16.31 -4.69
CA LEU A 254 13.62 16.98 -4.09
C LEU A 254 12.30 16.26 -4.43
N ILE A 255 12.13 15.80 -5.67
CA ILE A 255 10.93 15.06 -6.10
C ILE A 255 10.77 13.76 -5.29
N ILE A 256 11.86 12.99 -5.11
CA ILE A 256 11.83 11.76 -4.32
C ILE A 256 11.44 12.08 -2.86
N PHE A 257 12.03 13.12 -2.25
CA PHE A 257 11.65 13.55 -0.91
C PHE A 257 10.21 14.00 -0.80
N ALA A 258 9.69 14.74 -1.78
CA ALA A 258 8.30 15.18 -1.81
C ALA A 258 7.35 13.99 -1.86
N THR A 259 7.65 12.97 -2.66
CA THR A 259 6.84 11.74 -2.68
C THR A 259 6.90 10.99 -1.34
N GLY A 260 8.07 10.87 -0.72
CA GLY A 260 8.18 10.29 0.63
C GLY A 260 7.42 11.08 1.70
N PHE A 261 7.39 12.41 1.60
CA PHE A 261 6.61 13.26 2.49
C PHE A 261 5.10 13.02 2.33
N SER A 262 4.59 12.85 1.11
CA SER A 262 3.18 12.50 0.89
C SER A 262 2.78 11.16 1.51
N ALA A 263 3.68 10.17 1.52
CA ALA A 263 3.46 8.91 2.23
C ALA A 263 3.32 9.14 3.74
N CYS A 264 4.20 9.95 4.33
CA CYS A 264 4.13 10.29 5.75
C CYS A 264 2.80 10.98 6.11
N VAL A 265 2.32 11.91 5.27
CA VAL A 265 1.02 12.57 5.47
C VAL A 265 -0.11 11.55 5.42
N CYS A 266 -0.08 10.61 4.47
CA CYS A 266 -1.06 9.53 4.40
C CYS A 266 -1.07 8.68 5.68
N SER A 267 0.10 8.30 6.19
CA SER A 267 0.21 7.51 7.42
C SER A 267 -0.29 8.25 8.66
N VAL A 268 -0.07 9.57 8.75
CA VAL A 268 -0.66 10.39 9.83
C VAL A 268 -2.18 10.38 9.75
N LEU A 269 -2.76 10.52 8.54
CA LEU A 269 -4.21 10.45 8.36
C LEU A 269 -4.76 9.07 8.74
N THR A 270 -4.06 7.98 8.37
CA THR A 270 -4.43 6.62 8.77
C THR A 270 -4.47 6.48 10.30
N VAL A 271 -3.48 7.01 11.02
CA VAL A 271 -3.46 7.01 12.50
C VAL A 271 -4.64 7.79 13.08
N ILE A 272 -4.94 8.97 12.54
CA ILE A 272 -6.08 9.80 13.02
C ILE A 272 -7.41 9.02 12.92
N ILE A 273 -7.63 8.28 11.84
CA ILE A 273 -8.85 7.46 11.70
C ILE A 273 -8.83 6.27 12.67
N ARG A 274 -7.66 5.64 12.89
CA ARG A 274 -7.51 4.55 13.86
C ARG A 274 -7.77 4.99 15.31
N VAL A 275 -7.35 6.20 15.68
CA VAL A 275 -7.69 6.79 17.00
C VAL A 275 -9.20 6.97 17.15
N LYS A 276 -9.87 7.44 16.09
CA LYS A 276 -11.34 7.52 16.08
C LYS A 276 -11.99 6.14 16.20
N LEU A 277 -11.39 5.10 15.62
CA LEU A 277 -11.88 3.71 15.71
C LEU A 277 -11.81 3.17 17.12
N GLU A 278 -10.70 3.40 17.82
CA GLU A 278 -10.55 3.02 19.24
C GLU A 278 -11.61 3.69 20.12
N SER A 279 -11.91 4.97 19.86
CA SER A 279 -12.83 5.75 20.70
C SER A 279 -14.31 5.55 20.39
N THR A 280 -14.66 4.83 19.31
CA THR A 280 -16.03 4.72 18.81
C THR A 280 -16.60 3.33 19.11
N ALA A 281 -17.84 3.27 19.60
CA ALA A 281 -18.53 1.99 19.78
C ALA A 281 -18.84 1.31 18.43
N ASP A 282 -19.13 2.10 17.41
CA ASP A 282 -19.54 1.66 16.07
C ASP A 282 -18.35 1.33 15.16
N ILE A 283 -17.66 0.24 15.48
CA ILE A 283 -16.44 -0.22 14.81
C ILE A 283 -16.71 -0.62 13.35
N THR A 284 -17.85 -1.27 13.09
CA THR A 284 -18.21 -1.83 11.77
C THR A 284 -18.34 -0.75 10.70
N TRP A 285 -18.86 0.42 11.06
CA TRP A 285 -18.97 1.57 10.18
C TRP A 285 -17.62 2.21 9.89
N LEU A 286 -16.84 2.52 10.93
CA LEU A 286 -15.59 3.26 10.77
C LEU A 286 -14.45 2.38 10.20
N ALA A 287 -14.54 1.05 10.33
CA ALA A 287 -13.63 0.10 9.69
C ALA A 287 -13.50 0.33 8.17
N VAL A 288 -14.58 0.73 7.50
CA VAL A 288 -14.57 1.08 6.06
C VAL A 288 -13.58 2.19 5.76
N SER A 289 -13.57 3.23 6.59
CA SER A 289 -12.64 4.35 6.44
C SER A 289 -11.19 3.93 6.67
N VAL A 290 -10.96 3.01 7.62
CA VAL A 290 -9.64 2.42 7.87
C VAL A 290 -9.17 1.57 6.68
N PHE A 291 -10.04 0.75 6.09
CA PHE A 291 -9.71 -0.04 4.91
C PHE A 291 -9.34 0.84 3.72
N ILE A 292 -10.13 1.88 3.43
CA ILE A 292 -9.85 2.83 2.35
C ILE A 292 -8.47 3.48 2.55
N MET A 293 -8.19 4.03 3.75
CA MET A 293 -6.89 4.65 4.01
C MET A 293 -5.74 3.65 3.94
N THR A 294 -5.95 2.41 4.38
CA THR A 294 -4.93 1.36 4.31
C THR A 294 -4.61 0.98 2.85
N ILE A 295 -5.62 0.92 1.97
CA ILE A 295 -5.42 0.70 0.53
C ILE A 295 -4.60 1.85 -0.08
N PHE A 296 -4.94 3.10 0.24
CA PHE A 296 -4.17 4.28 -0.21
C PHE A 296 -2.74 4.27 0.32
N GLU A 297 -2.55 3.98 1.60
CA GLU A 297 -1.23 3.92 2.24
C GLU A 297 -0.32 2.88 1.57
N ASN A 298 -0.82 1.66 1.37
CA ASN A 298 -0.06 0.61 0.68
C ASN A 298 0.27 1.02 -0.77
N THR A 299 -0.68 1.65 -1.46
CA THR A 299 -0.50 2.12 -2.84
C THR A 299 0.58 3.20 -2.94
N ILE A 300 0.51 4.21 -2.07
CA ILE A 300 1.48 5.31 -2.03
C ILE A 300 2.85 4.76 -1.62
N GLY A 301 2.92 3.84 -0.65
CA GLY A 301 4.18 3.20 -0.24
C GLY A 301 4.89 2.50 -1.40
N ILE A 302 4.14 1.73 -2.20
CA ILE A 302 4.69 1.08 -3.40
C ILE A 302 5.10 2.13 -4.44
N MET A 303 4.28 3.15 -4.69
CA MET A 303 4.62 4.25 -5.61
C MET A 303 5.93 4.96 -5.22
N VAL A 304 6.08 5.34 -3.95
CA VAL A 304 7.29 5.98 -3.42
C VAL A 304 8.50 5.09 -3.63
N SER A 305 8.36 3.78 -3.42
CA SER A 305 9.45 2.84 -3.64
C SER A 305 9.95 2.85 -5.08
N CYS A 306 9.07 3.07 -6.06
CA CYS A 306 9.38 3.06 -7.50
C CYS A 306 10.03 4.36 -7.99
N MET A 307 9.82 5.49 -7.29
CA MET A 307 10.30 6.81 -7.72
C MET A 307 11.82 6.90 -7.95
N PRO A 308 12.69 6.29 -7.13
CA PRO A 308 14.13 6.36 -7.36
C PRO A 308 14.58 5.67 -8.65
N ALA A 309 13.89 4.62 -9.09
CA ALA A 309 14.16 3.96 -10.38
C ALA A 309 13.79 4.89 -11.54
N VAL A 310 12.62 5.52 -11.48
CA VAL A 310 12.17 6.52 -12.46
C VAL A 310 13.14 7.70 -12.52
N ALA A 311 13.54 8.23 -11.37
CA ALA A 311 14.51 9.31 -11.29
C ALA A 311 15.87 8.91 -11.88
N ALA A 312 16.30 7.66 -11.74
CA ALA A 312 17.54 7.17 -12.34
C ALA A 312 17.47 7.11 -13.87
N VAL A 313 16.32 6.70 -14.41
CA VAL A 313 16.05 6.71 -15.85
C VAL A 313 16.08 8.13 -16.42
N ILE A 314 15.37 9.06 -15.78
CA ILE A 314 15.34 10.47 -16.21
C ILE A 314 16.77 11.04 -16.26
N ARG A 315 17.61 10.73 -15.28
CA ARG A 315 19.01 11.16 -15.27
C ARG A 315 19.83 10.59 -16.43
N ARG A 316 19.65 9.30 -16.78
CA ARG A 316 20.35 8.69 -17.94
C ARG A 316 19.96 9.36 -19.26
N TYR A 317 18.68 9.67 -19.45
CA TYR A 317 18.21 10.37 -20.64
C TYR A 317 18.73 11.81 -20.74
N GLN A 318 18.68 12.56 -19.63
CA GLN A 318 19.23 13.93 -19.59
C GLN A 318 20.72 13.97 -19.92
N ALA A 319 21.49 13.00 -19.40
CA ALA A 319 22.92 12.90 -19.70
C ALA A 319 23.19 12.55 -21.18
N SER A 320 22.35 11.70 -21.78
CA SER A 320 22.45 11.33 -23.20
C SER A 320 22.12 12.52 -24.10
N CYS A 321 21.07 13.28 -23.79
CA CYS A 321 20.71 14.49 -24.54
C CYS A 321 21.78 15.60 -24.41
N SER A 322 22.41 15.76 -23.24
CA SER A 322 23.50 16.75 -23.09
C SER A 322 24.74 16.43 -23.92
N LYS A 323 24.96 15.15 -24.28
CA LYS A 323 26.07 14.74 -25.16
C LYS A 323 25.76 14.99 -26.65
N LEU A 324 24.50 15.21 -27.02
CA LEU A 324 24.07 15.59 -28.37
C LEU A 324 23.87 17.11 -28.55
N GLY A 325 24.20 17.92 -27.54
CA GLY A 325 24.25 19.39 -27.71
C GLY A 325 25.26 19.77 -28.79
N PRO A 326 25.04 20.87 -29.54
CA PRO A 326 25.89 21.24 -30.66
C PRO A 326 27.32 21.41 -30.16
N SER A 327 28.26 20.68 -30.77
CA SER A 327 29.67 21.02 -30.71
C SER A 327 29.79 22.48 -31.10
N GLU A 328 30.28 23.33 -30.18
CA GLU A 328 30.70 24.68 -30.51
C GLU A 328 31.61 24.58 -31.76
N PRO A 329 31.39 25.41 -32.81
CA PRO A 329 32.31 25.42 -33.93
C PRO A 329 33.67 25.81 -33.38
N GLY A 330 34.60 24.85 -33.41
CA GLY A 330 35.99 25.10 -33.06
C GLY A 330 36.50 26.26 -33.88
N GLU A 331 37.04 27.28 -33.21
CA GLU A 331 37.90 28.26 -33.84
C GLU A 331 39.09 27.52 -34.44
N ASP A 332 39.06 27.32 -35.76
CA ASP A 332 40.20 26.93 -36.57
C ASP A 332 41.27 28.03 -36.49
N ALA A 333 42.29 27.82 -35.64
CA ALA A 333 43.57 28.50 -35.73
C ALA A 333 44.67 27.50 -36.11
N LEU A 334 44.73 27.21 -37.41
CA LEU A 334 45.91 27.04 -38.25
C LEU A 334 47.23 26.63 -37.52
N THR A 335 47.55 25.33 -37.50
CA THR A 335 48.96 24.88 -37.57
C THR A 335 49.06 23.56 -38.34
N LEU A 336 49.82 23.62 -39.43
CA LEU A 336 50.29 22.47 -40.22
C LEU A 336 51.19 21.56 -39.35
N GLY A 337 51.03 20.24 -39.45
CA GLY A 337 52.09 19.32 -39.06
C GLY A 337 51.69 17.90 -38.64
N ASP A 338 51.62 17.01 -39.63
CA ASP A 338 52.07 15.61 -39.63
C ASP A 338 51.33 14.48 -38.84
N ARG A 339 51.17 13.37 -39.58
CA ARG A 339 51.03 11.94 -39.21
C ARG A 339 49.86 11.37 -38.37
N SER A 340 49.15 10.47 -39.08
CA SER A 340 48.93 9.05 -38.73
C SER A 340 47.65 8.63 -37.96
N LYS A 341 46.76 8.01 -38.74
CA LYS A 341 45.89 6.84 -38.47
C LYS A 341 44.76 6.96 -37.42
N SER A 342 43.54 6.89 -37.96
CA SER A 342 42.25 6.54 -37.34
C SER A 342 42.20 5.09 -36.82
N PRO A 343 41.22 4.73 -35.96
CA PRO A 343 39.85 4.44 -36.40
C PRO A 343 38.80 5.24 -35.59
N GLN A 344 37.98 6.09 -36.21
CA GLN A 344 36.66 5.82 -36.80
C GLN A 344 35.68 5.04 -35.89
N PHE A 345 34.83 5.79 -35.18
CA PHE A 345 33.44 5.42 -34.90
C PHE A 345 32.55 6.54 -35.46
N THR A 346 32.06 6.33 -36.68
CA THR A 346 31.09 7.20 -37.36
C THR A 346 29.68 6.80 -36.93
N CYS A 347 28.94 7.69 -36.26
CA CYS A 347 27.49 7.63 -36.24
C CYS A 347 27.00 8.57 -37.35
N SER A 348 26.83 8.00 -38.54
CA SER A 348 26.31 8.67 -39.72
C SER A 348 24.78 8.58 -39.70
N GLU A 349 24.10 9.58 -39.16
CA GLU A 349 22.81 10.08 -39.66
C GLU A 349 22.26 11.13 -38.71
N CYS A 350 22.20 12.39 -39.17
CA CYS A 350 21.10 13.34 -38.97
C CYS A 350 21.49 14.68 -39.59
N ARG A 351 21.15 14.86 -40.86
CA ARG A 351 21.28 16.11 -41.62
C ARG A 351 19.96 16.88 -41.47
N GLY A 352 20.01 18.03 -40.80
CA GLY A 352 19.11 19.20 -40.94
C GLY A 352 17.63 19.07 -40.54
N ASP A 353 17.18 19.81 -39.53
CA ASP A 353 16.35 21.03 -39.68
C ASP A 353 15.63 21.44 -38.36
N SER A 354 15.84 22.70 -37.95
CA SER A 354 15.04 23.57 -37.07
C SER A 354 14.43 23.05 -35.74
N GLY A 355 15.23 23.14 -34.67
CA GLY A 355 15.10 24.12 -33.56
C GLY A 355 13.91 24.06 -32.57
N SER A 356 12.74 23.55 -32.91
CA SER A 356 11.57 23.58 -32.00
C SER A 356 10.71 22.31 -32.04
N LYS A 357 10.90 21.46 -33.05
CA LYS A 357 10.18 20.17 -33.17
C LYS A 357 10.85 19.00 -32.43
N HIS A 358 12.06 19.17 -31.90
CA HIS A 358 12.86 18.08 -31.34
C HIS A 358 12.29 17.39 -30.09
N ILE A 359 11.51 18.08 -29.25
CA ILE A 359 10.90 17.46 -28.06
C ILE A 359 9.75 16.52 -28.47
N HIS A 360 8.89 16.95 -29.41
CA HIS A 360 7.79 16.12 -29.91
C HIS A 360 8.26 15.00 -30.85
N VAL A 361 9.33 15.22 -31.63
CA VAL A 361 9.87 14.19 -32.54
C VAL A 361 10.58 13.07 -31.75
N CYS A 362 11.28 13.36 -30.66
CA CYS A 362 11.85 12.31 -29.78
C CYS A 362 10.77 11.48 -29.06
N VAL A 363 9.62 12.07 -28.72
CA VAL A 363 8.49 11.33 -28.12
C VAL A 363 7.73 10.54 -29.19
N SER A 364 7.54 11.09 -30.39
CA SER A 364 6.81 10.45 -31.49
C SER A 364 7.58 9.33 -32.18
N GLN A 365 8.91 9.46 -32.34
CA GLN A 365 9.74 8.38 -32.91
C GLN A 365 9.88 7.18 -31.95
N ALA A 366 9.77 7.40 -30.64
CA ALA A 366 9.75 6.31 -29.65
C ALA A 366 8.47 5.45 -29.67
N PHE A 367 7.36 5.96 -30.23
CA PHE A 367 6.12 5.20 -30.41
C PHE A 367 6.04 4.47 -31.76
N GLN A 368 6.82 4.89 -32.76
CA GLN A 368 6.82 4.31 -34.12
C GLN A 368 7.90 3.25 -34.37
N SER A 369 8.85 3.07 -33.45
CA SER A 369 9.89 2.02 -33.55
C SER A 369 9.63 0.83 -32.62
N VAL A 370 8.37 0.54 -32.31
CA VAL A 370 7.91 -0.73 -31.71
C VAL A 370 7.58 -1.71 -32.82
#